data_AF-A0A817T7K2-F1
#
_entry.id   AF-A0A817T7K2-F1
#
_cell.length_a   1.000
_cell.length_b   1.000
_cell.length_c   1.000
_cell.angle_alpha   90.00
_cell.angle_beta   90.00
_cell.angle_gamma   90.00
#
_symmetry.space_group_name_H-M   'P 1'
#
loop_
_entity.id
_entity.type
_entity.pdbx_description
1 polymer ?
#
loop_
_entity_poly.entity_id
_entity_poly.type
_entity_poly.pdbx_seq_one_letter_code
_entity_poly.pdbx_strand_id
1 'polypeptide(L)'
;MEVSIVLYLLNYQDLSASLEVLCEAVYLTVDPYMRIHGELLGKNKTMFGEACCKVIKTRNGQFPVGTLVKSSSGWRTHFISPDGKDLQPISFDLGSLSPSVTLGVLGMPGYGF
;
A
#
# COMPACT_ATOMS: atom_id res chain seq x y z
N MET A 1 2.99 1.98 -23.04
CA MET A 1 2.21 1.12 -22.14
C MET A 1 1.61 2.02 -21.08
N GLU A 2 0.34 2.40 -21.22
CA GLU A 2 -0.35 3.18 -20.19
C GLU A 2 -0.82 2.23 -19.09
N VAL A 3 -0.09 2.23 -17.98
CA VAL A 3 -0.52 1.60 -16.74
C VAL A 3 -0.98 2.72 -15.84
N SER A 4 -2.29 2.84 -15.69
CA SER A 4 -2.91 3.94 -14.97
C SER A 4 -2.70 3.75 -13.47
N ILE A 5 -2.03 4.71 -12.83
CA ILE A 5 -2.16 4.92 -11.38
C ILE A 5 -3.62 5.33 -11.17
N VAL A 6 -4.39 4.50 -10.49
CA VAL A 6 -5.81 4.79 -10.31
C VAL A 6 -5.94 5.77 -9.16
N LEU A 7 -6.14 7.04 -9.51
CA LEU A 7 -6.58 8.10 -8.59
C LEU A 7 -8.07 7.91 -8.33
N TYR A 8 -8.43 7.00 -7.43
CA TYR A 8 -9.78 7.06 -6.87
C TYR A 8 -9.79 8.21 -5.87
N LEU A 9 -10.63 9.22 -6.14
CA LEU A 9 -11.10 10.16 -5.13
C LEU A 9 -12.01 9.36 -4.19
N LEU A 10 -11.42 8.53 -3.32
CA LEU A 10 -12.15 7.95 -2.19
C LEU A 10 -12.56 9.12 -1.32
N ASN A 11 -13.86 9.43 -1.32
CA ASN A 11 -14.40 10.46 -0.46
C ASN A 11 -14.08 10.07 0.98
N TYR A 12 -13.39 10.97 1.68
CA TYR A 12 -12.94 10.82 3.08
C TYR A 12 -14.06 10.46 4.08
N GLN A 13 -15.33 10.47 3.65
CA GLN A 13 -16.52 10.22 4.43
C GLN A 13 -16.89 8.72 4.57
N ASP A 14 -16.39 7.82 3.73
CA ASP A 14 -16.97 6.46 3.59
C ASP A 14 -16.21 5.34 4.34
N LEU A 15 -15.87 5.54 5.62
CA LEU A 15 -15.67 4.37 6.48
C LEU A 15 -17.06 3.93 6.94
N SER A 16 -17.60 2.94 6.26
CA SER A 16 -18.94 2.39 6.45
C SER A 16 -18.99 1.33 7.55
N ALA A 17 -17.93 0.52 7.69
CA ALA A 17 -17.90 -0.63 8.58
C ALA A 17 -16.90 -0.47 9.75
N SER A 18 -17.17 -1.16 10.86
CA SER A 18 -16.52 -0.94 12.16
C SER A 18 -15.02 -1.30 12.22
N LEU A 19 -14.46 -1.96 11.21
CA LEU A 19 -13.05 -2.37 11.18
C LEU A 19 -12.29 -1.84 9.96
N GLU A 20 -12.89 -0.94 9.18
CA GLU A 20 -12.26 -0.42 7.98
C GLU A 20 -11.09 0.53 8.30
N VAL A 21 -10.06 0.47 7.47
CA VAL A 21 -8.85 1.29 7.58
C VAL A 21 -8.56 1.94 6.23
N LEU A 22 -8.58 3.27 6.18
CA LEU A 22 -8.21 4.05 5.00
C LEU A 22 -6.71 4.31 5.03
N CYS A 23 -6.03 3.87 3.98
CA CYS A 23 -4.60 3.96 3.81
C CYS A 23 -4.25 4.81 2.58
N GLU A 24 -3.23 5.65 2.73
CA GLU A 24 -2.59 6.41 1.67
C GLU A 24 -1.22 5.78 1.35
N ALA A 25 -0.98 5.41 0.09
CA ALA A 25 0.31 4.90 -0.34
C ALA A 25 1.33 6.04 -0.44
N VAL A 26 2.43 5.93 0.31
CA VAL A 26 3.55 6.89 0.33
C VAL A 26 4.66 6.43 -0.62
N TYR A 27 4.86 5.12 -0.72
CA TYR A 27 5.81 4.50 -1.66
C TYR A 27 5.21 3.23 -2.27
N LEU A 28 5.60 2.91 -3.50
CA LEU A 28 5.21 1.71 -4.24
C LEU A 28 6.46 0.95 -4.68
N THR A 29 6.37 -0.38 -4.74
CA THR A 29 7.40 -1.19 -5.40
C THR A 29 7.27 -1.11 -6.92
N VAL A 30 8.42 -1.11 -7.59
CA VAL A 30 8.54 -1.14 -9.05
C VAL A 30 9.64 -2.14 -9.41
N ASP A 31 9.24 -3.39 -9.61
CA ASP A 31 10.18 -4.47 -9.85
C ASP A 31 10.33 -4.79 -11.35
N PRO A 32 11.49 -5.29 -11.82
CA PRO A 32 11.70 -5.60 -13.23
C PRO A 32 10.68 -6.57 -13.83
N TYR A 33 10.24 -7.58 -13.05
CA TYR A 33 9.25 -8.56 -13.51
C TYR A 33 7.87 -7.95 -13.76
N MET A 34 7.54 -6.82 -13.11
CA MET A 34 6.27 -6.11 -13.32
C MET A 34 6.13 -5.61 -14.75
N ARG A 35 7.23 -5.32 -15.46
CA ARG A 35 7.16 -4.92 -16.88
C ARG A 35 6.52 -6.01 -17.74
N ILE A 36 6.98 -7.25 -17.58
CA ILE A 36 6.48 -8.40 -18.36
C ILE A 36 5.03 -8.67 -17.98
N HIS A 37 4.72 -8.68 -16.68
CA HIS A 37 3.36 -8.96 -16.22
C HIS A 37 2.38 -7.82 -16.53
N GLY A 38 2.86 -6.58 -16.62
CA GLY A 38 2.08 -5.42 -17.02
C GLY A 38 1.57 -5.51 -18.46
N GLU A 39 2.33 -6.16 -19.35
CA GLU A 39 1.89 -6.46 -20.72
C GLU A 39 0.80 -7.54 -20.75
N LEU A 40 0.86 -8.49 -19.80
CA LEU A 40 -0.14 -9.56 -19.65
C LEU A 40 -1.38 -9.09 -18.90
N LEU A 41 -1.27 -8.03 -18.09
CA LEU A 41 -2.38 -7.38 -17.43
C LEU A 41 -3.23 -6.67 -18.50
N GLY A 42 -4.47 -7.15 -18.64
CA GLY A 42 -5.44 -6.51 -19.52
C GLY A 42 -5.62 -5.02 -19.22
N LYS A 43 -6.04 -4.25 -20.22
CA LYS A 43 -6.31 -2.82 -20.07
C LYS A 43 -7.27 -2.54 -18.90
N ASN A 44 -7.08 -1.40 -18.23
CA ASN A 44 -7.87 -0.95 -17.08
C ASN A 44 -7.78 -1.84 -15.83
N LYS A 45 -6.74 -2.65 -15.71
CA LYS A 45 -6.40 -3.34 -14.46
C LYS A 45 -5.33 -2.59 -13.70
N THR A 46 -5.47 -2.51 -12.39
CA THR A 46 -4.42 -1.97 -11.51
C THR A 46 -3.24 -2.94 -11.51
N MET A 47 -2.02 -2.41 -11.66
CA MET A 47 -0.80 -3.19 -11.45
C MET A 47 -0.75 -3.74 -10.04
N PHE A 48 -0.34 -5.00 -9.89
CA PHE A 48 -0.01 -5.55 -8.59
C PHE A 48 1.32 -4.96 -8.09
N GLY A 49 1.55 -5.07 -6.79
CA GLY A 49 2.76 -4.58 -6.15
C GLY A 49 2.53 -4.36 -4.67
N GLU A 50 3.62 -4.21 -3.94
CA GLU A 50 3.61 -3.81 -2.54
C GLU A 50 3.69 -2.29 -2.41
N ALA A 51 3.08 -1.78 -1.35
CA ALA A 51 3.07 -0.37 -1.02
C ALA A 51 3.42 -0.18 0.45
N CYS A 52 4.19 0.88 0.74
CA CYS A 52 4.33 1.42 2.08
C CYS A 52 3.30 2.53 2.21
N CYS A 53 2.36 2.34 3.12
CA CYS A 53 1.20 3.18 3.28
C CYS A 53 1.14 3.79 4.67
N LYS A 54 0.51 4.95 4.77
CA LYS A 54 0.19 5.62 6.02
C LYS A 54 -1.31 5.49 6.28
N VAL A 55 -1.68 5.08 7.47
CA VAL A 55 -3.08 5.09 7.91
C VAL A 55 -3.51 6.56 8.09
N ILE A 56 -4.48 7.00 7.31
CA ILE A 56 -4.99 8.39 7.37
C ILE A 56 -6.35 8.48 8.07
N LYS A 57 -7.10 7.38 8.13
CA LYS A 57 -8.36 7.27 8.88
C LYS A 57 -8.62 5.80 9.22
N THR A 58 -9.16 5.51 10.39
CA THR A 58 -9.41 4.13 10.83
C THR A 58 -10.66 4.04 11.71
N ARG A 59 -11.35 2.90 11.64
CA ARG A 59 -12.30 2.44 12.67
C ARG A 59 -11.76 1.23 13.44
N ASN A 60 -10.61 0.70 13.05
CA ASN A 60 -9.93 -0.40 13.71
C ASN A 60 -8.87 0.12 14.69
N GLY A 61 -9.07 -0.13 15.99
CA GLY A 61 -8.15 0.29 17.05
C GLY A 61 -6.74 -0.32 16.97
N GLN A 62 -6.54 -1.38 16.18
CA GLN A 62 -5.22 -1.97 15.95
C GLN A 62 -4.34 -1.13 15.03
N PHE A 63 -4.94 -0.22 14.25
CA PHE A 63 -4.25 0.62 13.27
C PHE A 63 -4.53 2.10 13.54
N PRO A 64 -3.85 2.72 14.52
CA PRO A 64 -3.98 4.15 14.79
C PRO A 64 -3.69 5.01 13.55
N VAL A 65 -4.29 6.19 13.49
CA VAL A 65 -3.96 7.18 12.45
C VAL A 65 -2.49 7.57 12.57
N GLY A 66 -1.79 7.59 11.43
CA GLY A 66 -0.36 7.86 11.35
C GLY A 66 0.52 6.60 11.32
N THR A 67 -0.02 5.43 11.65
CA THR A 67 0.72 4.16 11.57
C THR A 67 1.17 3.89 10.15
N LEU A 68 2.44 3.50 9.99
CA LEU A 68 2.97 3.01 8.73
C LEU A 68 2.69 1.51 8.61
N VAL A 69 2.18 1.11 7.45
CA VAL A 69 1.81 -0.28 7.15
C VAL A 69 2.33 -0.65 5.76
N LYS A 70 2.68 -1.93 5.57
CA LYS A 70 2.88 -2.51 4.24
C LYS A 70 1.59 -3.18 3.78
N SER A 71 1.28 -3.09 2.49
CA SER A 71 0.12 -3.75 1.90
C SER A 71 0.38 -4.12 0.44
N SER A 72 -0.17 -5.23 -0.02
CA SER A 72 -0.18 -5.64 -1.43
C SER A 72 -1.35 -5.00 -2.19
N SER A 73 -1.60 -3.70 -1.96
CA SER A 73 -2.75 -2.96 -2.50
C SER A 73 -2.65 -2.67 -4.00
N GLY A 74 -1.51 -3.00 -4.62
CA GLY A 74 -1.18 -2.60 -5.98
C GLY A 74 -0.93 -1.10 -6.12
N TRP A 75 -0.82 -0.63 -7.37
CA TRP A 75 -0.54 0.76 -7.69
C TRP A 75 -1.79 1.66 -7.53
N ARG A 76 -2.11 1.96 -6.28
CA ARG A 76 -3.20 2.86 -5.86
C ARG A 76 -2.63 3.91 -4.92
N THR A 77 -3.11 5.15 -5.03
CA THR A 77 -2.75 6.19 -4.06
C THR A 77 -3.50 6.02 -2.75
N HIS A 78 -4.75 5.56 -2.81
CA HIS A 78 -5.60 5.35 -1.65
C HIS A 78 -6.38 4.05 -1.79
N PHE A 79 -6.59 3.36 -0.66
CA PHE A 79 -7.48 2.21 -0.60
C PHE A 79 -8.06 2.04 0.81
N ILE A 80 -9.19 1.36 0.90
CA ILE A 80 -9.80 0.95 2.17
C ILE A 80 -9.52 -0.54 2.34
N SER A 81 -8.85 -0.86 3.44
CA SER A 81 -8.77 -2.23 3.96
C SER A 81 -10.06 -2.53 4.72
N PRO A 82 -10.81 -3.61 4.40
CA PRO A 82 -12.09 -3.92 5.04
C PRO A 82 -11.98 -4.22 6.54
N ASP A 83 -10.90 -4.89 6.95
CA ASP A 83 -10.73 -5.39 8.32
C ASP A 83 -9.29 -5.29 8.84
N GLY A 84 -8.36 -4.70 8.08
CA GLY A 84 -6.96 -4.57 8.43
C GLY A 84 -6.11 -5.82 8.20
N LYS A 85 -6.66 -6.94 7.71
CA LYS A 85 -5.88 -8.21 7.57
C LYS A 85 -4.85 -8.20 6.44
N ASP A 86 -5.05 -7.36 5.44
CA ASP A 86 -4.12 -7.10 4.34
C ASP A 86 -3.07 -6.02 4.67
N LEU A 87 -3.05 -5.55 5.92
CA LEU A 87 -2.10 -4.56 6.43
C LEU A 87 -1.09 -5.22 7.36
N GLN A 88 0.19 -4.96 7.11
CA GLN A 88 1.30 -5.39 7.95
C GLN A 88 1.91 -4.14 8.61
N PRO A 89 1.68 -3.89 9.92
CA PRO A 89 2.28 -2.76 10.62
C PRO A 89 3.81 -2.81 10.54
N ILE A 90 4.42 -1.67 10.25
CA ILE A 90 5.87 -1.50 10.38
C ILE A 90 6.15 -1.23 11.86
N SER A 91 6.63 -2.27 12.57
CA SER A 91 6.73 -2.30 14.02
C SER A 91 8.02 -1.69 14.61
N PHE A 92 8.96 -1.29 13.77
CA PHE A 92 10.23 -0.71 14.19
C PHE A 92 10.27 0.79 13.91
N ASP A 93 10.96 1.53 14.78
CA ASP A 93 11.18 2.97 14.60
C ASP A 93 12.17 3.19 13.44
N LEU A 94 11.74 3.94 12.43
CA LEU A 94 12.56 4.32 11.30
C LEU A 94 13.49 5.50 11.64
N GLY A 95 13.25 6.22 12.74
CA GLY A 95 13.99 7.43 13.09
C GLY A 95 13.94 8.46 11.97
N SER A 96 15.10 8.86 11.46
CA SER A 96 15.24 9.79 10.32
C SER A 96 15.25 9.10 8.95
N LEU A 97 15.09 7.78 8.89
CA LEU A 97 15.13 7.03 7.63
C LEU A 97 13.84 7.22 6.83
N SER A 98 13.99 7.26 5.51
CA SER A 98 12.86 7.28 4.58
C SER A 98 12.02 6.00 4.71
N PRO A 99 10.67 6.09 4.74
CA PRO A 99 9.80 4.90 4.75
C PRO A 99 9.99 3.97 3.54
N SER A 100 10.61 4.45 2.45
CA SER A 100 10.98 3.61 1.31
C SER A 100 11.92 2.46 1.65
N VAL A 101 12.69 2.56 2.75
CA VAL A 101 13.59 1.48 3.23
C VAL A 101 12.80 0.20 3.55
N THR A 102 11.53 0.34 3.95
CA THR A 102 10.63 -0.77 4.27
C THR A 102 10.27 -1.65 3.08
N LEU A 103 10.42 -1.12 1.86
CA LEU A 103 10.16 -1.81 0.60
C LEU A 103 11.44 -2.32 -0.07
N GLY A 104 12.57 -1.64 0.14
CA GLY A 104 13.87 -2.02 -0.41
C GLY A 104 14.61 -3.00 0.51
N VAL A 105 15.48 -2.46 1.37
CA VAL A 105 16.37 -3.24 2.25
C VAL A 105 15.59 -4.11 3.25
N LEU A 106 14.41 -3.66 3.68
CA LEU A 106 13.56 -4.41 4.61
C LEU A 106 12.30 -4.99 3.92
N GLY A 107 12.29 -4.98 2.58
CA GLY A 107 11.26 -5.59 1.75
C GLY A 107 11.78 -6.81 1.00
N MET A 108 10.98 -7.33 0.06
CA MET A 108 11.33 -8.51 -0.74
C MET A 108 12.77 -8.50 -1.31
N PRO A 109 13.28 -7.39 -1.86
CA PRO A 109 14.63 -7.35 -2.42
C PRO A 109 15.75 -7.54 -1.39
N GLY A 110 15.52 -7.14 -0.13
CA GLY A 110 16.51 -7.21 0.94
C GLY A 110 16.50 -8.50 1.76
N TYR A 111 15.37 -9.22 1.78
CA TYR A 111 15.29 -10.54 2.44
C TYR A 111 16.09 -11.63 1.70
N GLY A 112 16.50 -11.39 0.45
CA GLY A 112 17.03 -12.43 -0.41
C GLY A 112 15.93 -13.38 -0.88
N PHE A 113 16.05 -13.87 -2.10
CA PHE A 113 15.16 -14.92 -2.62
C PHE A 113 15.33 -16.23 -1.84
#